data_AF-A0A356AQV4-F1
#
_entry.id   AF-A0A356AQV4-F1
#
_cell.length_a   1.000
_cell.length_b   1.000
_cell.length_c   1.000
_cell.angle_alpha   90.00
_cell.angle_beta   90.00
_cell.angle_gamma   90.00
#
_symmetry.space_group_name_H-M   'P 1'
#
loop_
_entity.id
_entity.type
_entity.pdbx_description
1 polymer ?
#
loop_
_entity_poly.entity_id
_entity_poly.type
_entity_poly.pdbx_seq_one_letter_code
_entity_poly.pdbx_strand_id
1 'polypeptide(L)'
;ERQYKKDVETVSIATGKAAEGFIRKLCHKIMTRYPVDIRVFGIENRFFGTTVTVAGLLTGQDIKEQLKGKELGNRLLLSSSMFRAGEETFLDDMTLDDLKQALNVEVIAVKNDGEEFLRNVLGEKI
;
A
#
# COMPACT_ATOMS: atom_id res chain seq x y z
N GLU A 1 27.52 18.75 18.82
CA GLU A 1 26.47 19.06 17.83
C GLU A 1 25.68 17.77 17.55
N ARG A 2 24.49 17.61 18.11
CA ARG A 2 23.66 16.43 17.85
C ARG A 2 22.78 16.72 16.63
N GLN A 3 23.16 16.19 15.47
CA GLN A 3 22.28 16.12 14.30
C GLN A 3 21.07 15.27 14.67
N TYR A 4 19.91 15.90 14.92
CA TYR A 4 18.62 15.23 14.94
C TYR A 4 18.32 14.81 13.49
N LYS A 5 18.78 13.62 13.08
CA LYS A 5 18.23 12.97 11.88
C LYS A 5 16.76 12.74 12.20
N LYS A 6 15.88 13.58 11.66
CA LYS A 6 14.45 13.34 11.68
C LYS A 6 14.27 12.06 10.87
N ASP A 7 14.00 10.93 11.52
CA ASP A 7 13.76 9.66 10.84
C ASP A 7 12.66 9.89 9.79
N VAL A 8 13.04 9.82 8.52
CA VAL A 8 12.11 9.97 7.41
C VAL A 8 11.27 8.71 7.41
N GLU A 9 9.98 8.87 7.64
CA GLU A 9 9.06 7.75 7.67
C GLU A 9 8.94 7.16 6.26
N THR A 10 9.08 5.84 6.15
CA THR A 10 8.94 5.12 4.88
C THR A 10 7.58 4.45 4.83
N VAL A 11 6.78 4.79 3.83
CA VAL A 11 5.44 4.22 3.62
C VAL A 11 5.40 3.54 2.27
N SER A 12 4.84 2.33 2.23
CA SER A 12 4.60 1.61 0.99
C SER A 12 3.14 1.65 0.60
N ILE A 13 2.87 1.63 -0.71
CA ILE A 13 1.53 1.55 -1.27
C ILE A 13 1.54 0.44 -2.32
N ALA A 14 0.62 -0.52 -2.21
CA ALA A 14 0.40 -1.48 -3.28
C ALA A 14 -0.88 -1.13 -4.05
N THR A 15 -0.85 -1.29 -5.38
CA THR A 15 -1.99 -1.02 -6.25
C THR A 15 -1.93 -1.89 -7.50
N GLY A 16 -3.00 -1.92 -8.29
CA GLY A 16 -3.00 -2.58 -9.59
C GLY A 16 -2.18 -1.82 -10.63
N LYS A 17 -1.63 -2.53 -11.63
CA LYS A 17 -0.83 -1.93 -12.72
C LYS A 17 -1.51 -0.76 -13.44
N ALA A 18 -2.85 -0.75 -13.55
CA ALA A 18 -3.58 0.33 -14.18
C ALA A 18 -3.41 1.68 -13.46
N ALA A 19 -3.38 1.66 -12.12
CA ALA A 19 -3.31 2.87 -11.30
C ALA A 19 -1.85 3.23 -10.88
N GLU A 20 -0.90 2.30 -11.03
CA GLU A 20 0.49 2.45 -10.60
C GLU A 20 1.11 3.78 -11.03
N GLY A 21 1.03 4.12 -12.32
CA GLY A 21 1.63 5.35 -12.86
C GLY A 21 0.99 6.63 -12.30
N PHE A 22 -0.31 6.62 -12.04
CA PHE A 22 -1.01 7.75 -11.44
C PHE A 22 -0.63 7.92 -9.96
N ILE A 23 -0.67 6.83 -9.20
CA ILE A 23 -0.31 6.84 -7.77
C ILE A 23 1.15 7.26 -7.57
N ARG A 24 2.09 6.78 -8.40
CA ARG A 24 3.49 7.23 -8.37
C ARG A 24 3.62 8.76 -8.53
N LYS A 25 2.92 9.35 -9.50
CA LYS A 25 2.92 10.80 -9.72
C LYS A 25 2.34 11.55 -8.52
N LEU A 26 1.27 11.04 -7.92
CA LEU A 26 0.66 11.63 -6.72
C LEU A 26 1.62 11.58 -5.53
N CYS A 27 2.23 10.43 -5.26
CA CYS A 27 3.18 10.25 -4.18
C CYS A 27 4.41 11.15 -4.34
N HIS A 28 4.91 11.31 -5.56
CA HIS A 28 6.01 12.24 -5.83
C HIS A 28 5.65 13.69 -5.45
N LYS A 29 4.42 14.14 -5.72
CA LYS A 29 3.94 15.47 -5.30
C LYS A 29 3.81 15.62 -3.78
N ILE A 30 3.64 14.53 -3.04
CA ILE A 30 3.58 14.53 -1.57
C ILE A 30 5.00 14.60 -1.02
N MET A 31 5.91 13.77 -1.54
CA MET A 31 7.33 13.74 -1.13
C MET A 31 8.07 15.06 -1.39
N THR A 32 7.63 15.89 -2.35
CA THR A 32 8.21 17.23 -2.55
C THR A 32 7.77 18.25 -1.50
N ARG A 33 6.70 17.98 -0.74
CA ARG A 33 6.12 18.88 0.25
C ARG A 33 6.34 18.44 1.69
N TYR A 34 6.48 17.13 1.90
CA TYR A 34 6.57 16.53 3.23
C TYR A 34 7.78 15.59 3.31
N PRO A 35 8.48 15.53 4.45
CA PRO A 35 9.62 14.64 4.65
C PRO A 35 9.15 13.20 4.92
N VAL A 36 8.68 12.52 3.87
CA VAL A 36 8.23 11.12 3.85
C VAL A 36 8.83 10.42 2.63
N ASP A 37 9.24 9.16 2.76
CA ASP A 37 9.64 8.30 1.64
C ASP A 37 8.44 7.41 1.27
N ILE A 38 7.97 7.47 0.03
CA ILE A 38 6.79 6.73 -0.42
C ILE A 38 7.16 5.78 -1.55
N ARG A 39 6.99 4.48 -1.30
CA ARG A 39 7.29 3.39 -2.24
C ARG A 39 6.01 2.83 -2.83
N VAL A 40 5.84 2.97 -4.14
CA VAL A 40 4.66 2.42 -4.83
C VAL A 40 5.03 1.08 -5.48
N PHE A 41 4.18 0.08 -5.30
CA PHE A 41 4.29 -1.24 -5.89
C PHE A 41 3.06 -1.52 -6.76
N GLY A 42 3.26 -1.68 -8.06
CA GLY A 42 2.23 -2.20 -8.94
C GLY A 42 2.24 -3.73 -8.90
N ILE A 43 1.19 -4.32 -8.37
CA ILE A 43 1.02 -5.76 -8.22
C ILE A 43 0.40 -6.30 -9.50
N GLU A 44 1.00 -7.36 -10.04
CA GLU A 44 0.40 -8.13 -11.12
C GLU A 44 -0.64 -9.10 -10.55
N ASN A 45 -1.82 -9.13 -11.14
CA ASN A 45 -2.83 -10.12 -10.79
C ASN A 45 -2.48 -11.46 -11.46
N ARG A 46 -2.02 -12.44 -10.69
CA ARG A 46 -1.74 -13.80 -11.19
C ARG A 46 -2.90 -14.73 -10.92
N PHE A 47 -3.72 -14.44 -9.92
CA PHE A 47 -4.89 -15.24 -9.55
C PHE A 47 -5.98 -15.22 -10.64
N PHE A 48 -6.41 -14.04 -11.08
CA PHE A 48 -7.40 -13.85 -12.15
C PHE A 48 -6.77 -13.65 -13.53
N GLY A 49 -5.43 -13.56 -13.61
CA GLY A 49 -4.67 -13.41 -14.84
C GLY A 49 -4.15 -11.99 -15.07
N THR A 50 -3.00 -11.89 -15.74
CA THR A 50 -2.19 -10.65 -15.83
C THR A 50 -2.84 -9.53 -16.65
N THR A 51 -3.89 -9.85 -17.42
CA THR A 51 -4.70 -8.86 -18.13
C THR A 51 -5.62 -8.07 -17.18
N VAL A 52 -5.89 -8.59 -15.98
CA VAL A 52 -6.62 -7.91 -14.92
C VAL A 52 -5.67 -6.98 -14.18
N THR A 53 -5.80 -5.68 -14.41
CA THR A 53 -4.82 -4.67 -13.94
C THR A 53 -5.37 -3.72 -12.87
N VAL A 54 -6.62 -3.89 -12.46
CA VAL A 54 -7.29 -3.06 -11.44
C VAL A 54 -6.98 -3.54 -10.03
N ALA A 55 -6.92 -2.61 -9.08
CA ALA A 55 -6.61 -2.90 -7.68
C ALA A 55 -7.69 -3.78 -7.01
N GLY A 56 -8.98 -3.54 -7.28
CA GLY A 56 -10.08 -4.23 -6.57
C GLY A 56 -10.26 -5.71 -6.89
N LEU A 57 -9.45 -6.27 -7.80
CA LEU A 57 -9.42 -7.70 -8.10
C LEU A 57 -8.11 -8.36 -7.69
N LEU A 58 -7.20 -7.63 -7.05
CA LEU A 58 -5.98 -8.20 -6.50
C LEU A 58 -6.29 -9.08 -5.29
N THR A 59 -5.53 -10.15 -5.16
CA THR A 59 -5.67 -11.11 -4.07
C THR A 59 -4.57 -10.93 -3.01
N GLY A 60 -4.80 -11.46 -1.81
CA GLY A 60 -3.79 -11.42 -0.76
C GLY A 60 -2.53 -12.20 -1.16
N GLN A 61 -2.68 -13.33 -1.84
CA GLN A 61 -1.57 -14.11 -2.39
C GLN A 61 -0.74 -13.32 -3.41
N ASP A 62 -1.37 -12.62 -4.36
CA ASP A 62 -0.65 -11.81 -5.36
C ASP A 62 0.24 -10.76 -4.69
N ILE A 63 -0.30 -10.08 -3.67
CA ILE A 63 0.41 -9.04 -2.90
C ILE A 63 1.54 -9.69 -2.10
N LYS A 64 1.24 -10.77 -1.35
CA LYS A 64 2.20 -11.49 -0.52
C LYS A 64 3.41 -11.93 -1.33
N GLU A 65 3.20 -12.61 -2.47
CA GLU A 65 4.29 -13.17 -3.27
C GLU A 65 5.21 -12.11 -3.85
N GLN A 66 4.66 -10.96 -4.24
CA GLN A 66 5.43 -9.88 -4.89
C GLN A 66 6.12 -8.95 -3.88
N LEU A 67 5.57 -8.83 -2.68
CA LEU A 67 6.11 -7.96 -1.62
C LEU A 67 6.96 -8.68 -0.58
N LYS A 68 6.90 -10.02 -0.50
CA LYS A 68 7.72 -10.79 0.45
C LYS A 68 9.21 -10.51 0.23
N GLY A 69 9.91 -10.14 1.32
CA GLY A 69 11.33 -9.80 1.29
C GLY A 69 11.66 -8.44 0.68
N LYS A 70 10.66 -7.62 0.34
CA LYS A 70 10.87 -6.21 -0.03
C LYS A 70 10.94 -5.36 1.23
N GLU A 71 11.67 -4.25 1.14
CA GLU A 71 11.66 -3.23 2.17
C GLU A 71 10.39 -2.38 2.07
N LEU A 72 9.39 -2.70 2.88
CA LEU A 72 8.09 -2.03 2.89
C LEU A 72 8.04 -0.80 3.82
N GLY A 73 9.05 -0.59 4.65
CA GLY A 73 9.11 0.51 5.59
C GLY A 73 8.22 0.29 6.80
N ASN A 74 7.59 1.37 7.28
CA ASN A 74 6.81 1.41 8.52
C ASN A 74 5.40 0.81 8.35
N ARG A 75 4.77 1.03 7.19
CA ARG A 75 3.42 0.54 6.89
C ARG A 75 3.20 0.36 5.39
N LEU A 76 2.32 -0.57 5.04
CA LEU A 76 1.81 -0.81 3.70
C LEU A 76 0.36 -0.35 3.62
N LEU A 77 0.06 0.57 2.71
CA LEU A 77 -1.29 1.04 2.45
C LEU A 77 -1.89 0.27 1.27
N LEU A 78 -3.10 -0.23 1.47
CA LEU A 78 -3.90 -0.92 0.47
C LEU A 78 -5.24 -0.20 0.28
N SER A 79 -5.77 -0.22 -0.95
CA SER A 79 -7.12 0.29 -1.18
C SER A 79 -8.14 -0.61 -0.50
N SER A 80 -9.11 -0.02 0.19
CA SER A 80 -10.24 -0.76 0.77
C SER A 80 -11.04 -1.54 -0.29
N SER A 81 -10.93 -1.15 -1.57
CA SER A 81 -11.57 -1.87 -2.67
C SER A 81 -10.96 -3.25 -2.95
N MET A 82 -9.80 -3.59 -2.37
CA MET A 82 -9.14 -4.90 -2.52
C MET A 82 -9.80 -5.98 -1.66
N PHE A 83 -10.61 -5.59 -0.68
CA PHE A 83 -11.27 -6.48 0.26
C PHE A 83 -12.72 -6.72 -0.14
N ARG A 84 -13.30 -7.83 0.34
CA ARG A 84 -14.73 -8.10 0.26
C ARG A 84 -15.50 -6.99 0.97
N ALA A 85 -16.69 -6.67 0.45
CA ALA A 85 -17.47 -5.56 0.94
C ALA A 85 -17.85 -5.74 2.43
N GLY A 86 -17.34 -4.86 3.29
CA GLY A 86 -17.60 -4.90 4.73
C GLY A 86 -16.72 -5.87 5.52
N GLU A 87 -15.71 -6.47 4.89
CA GLU A 87 -14.79 -7.41 5.51
C GLU A 87 -13.33 -6.97 5.31
N GLU A 88 -12.42 -7.55 6.10
CA GLU A 88 -10.96 -7.43 5.92
C GLU A 88 -10.37 -8.69 5.26
N THR A 89 -11.18 -9.34 4.41
CA THR A 89 -10.83 -10.57 3.69
C THR A 89 -10.66 -10.26 2.20
N PHE A 90 -9.57 -10.73 1.59
CA PHE A 90 -9.35 -10.66 0.15
C PHE A 90 -10.25 -11.65 -0.62
N LEU A 91 -10.23 -11.59 -1.96
CA LEU A 91 -11.03 -12.49 -2.79
C LEU A 91 -10.60 -13.97 -2.68
N ASP A 92 -9.35 -14.24 -2.32
CA ASP A 92 -8.73 -15.56 -2.17
C ASP A 92 -8.79 -16.11 -0.73
N ASP A 93 -9.70 -15.61 0.10
CA ASP A 93 -9.91 -15.99 1.51
C ASP A 93 -8.74 -15.67 2.45
N MET A 94 -7.67 -15.03 1.97
CA MET A 94 -6.64 -14.47 2.83
C MET A 94 -7.20 -13.29 3.62
N THR A 95 -6.89 -13.20 4.91
CA THR A 95 -7.27 -12.05 5.75
C THR A 95 -6.19 -10.96 5.72
N LEU A 96 -6.56 -9.74 6.11
CA LEU A 96 -5.61 -8.65 6.32
C LEU A 96 -4.53 -9.05 7.33
N ASP A 97 -4.90 -9.75 8.40
CA ASP A 97 -3.98 -10.22 9.44
C ASP A 97 -3.00 -11.27 8.91
N ASP A 98 -3.45 -12.20 8.06
CA ASP A 98 -2.55 -13.16 7.39
C ASP A 98 -1.48 -12.43 6.57
N LEU A 99 -1.87 -11.35 5.89
CA LEU A 99 -0.96 -10.55 5.08
C LEU A 99 0.03 -9.76 5.95
N LYS A 100 -0.44 -9.15 7.05
CA LYS A 100 0.41 -8.46 8.04
C LYS A 100 1.49 -9.40 8.57
N GLN A 101 1.09 -10.61 8.99
CA GLN A 101 2.01 -11.63 9.49
C GLN A 101 3.00 -12.10 8.42
N ALA A 102 2.52 -12.32 7.19
CA ALA A 102 3.37 -12.80 6.10
C ALA A 102 4.42 -11.79 5.63
N LEU A 103 4.11 -10.50 5.69
CA LEU A 103 5.00 -9.41 5.27
C LEU A 103 5.80 -8.78 6.42
N ASN A 104 5.45 -9.08 7.67
CA ASN A 104 6.04 -8.50 8.87
C ASN A 104 6.05 -6.95 8.83
N VAL A 105 4.94 -6.36 8.40
CA VAL A 105 4.71 -4.92 8.33
C VAL A 105 3.27 -4.60 8.70
N GLU A 106 3.02 -3.42 9.25
CA GLU A 106 1.65 -2.94 9.45
C GLU A 106 0.97 -2.75 8.08
N VAL A 107 -0.22 -3.31 7.90
CA VAL A 107 -1.00 -3.15 6.67
C VAL A 107 -2.29 -2.42 6.98
N ILE A 108 -2.54 -1.31 6.29
CA ILE A 108 -3.70 -0.45 6.55
C ILE A 108 -4.57 -0.39 5.29
N ALA A 109 -5.84 -0.74 5.45
CA ALA A 109 -6.86 -0.52 4.43
C ALA A 109 -7.29 0.95 4.45
N VAL A 110 -7.15 1.63 3.32
CA VAL A 110 -7.45 3.06 3.17
C VAL A 110 -8.62 3.21 2.20
N LYS A 111 -9.63 4.00 2.57
CA LYS A 111 -10.75 4.29 1.66
C LYS A 111 -10.27 5.12 0.47
N ASN A 112 -11.06 5.08 -0.61
CA ASN A 112 -10.83 5.91 -1.79
C ASN A 112 -11.23 7.38 -1.54
N ASP A 113 -10.61 8.01 -0.54
CA ASP A 113 -10.75 9.41 -0.17
C ASP A 113 -9.37 10.07 -0.09
N GLY A 114 -9.26 11.28 -0.63
CA GLY A 114 -7.98 11.99 -0.75
C GLY A 114 -7.41 12.47 0.59
N GLU A 115 -8.29 12.89 1.50
CA GLU A 115 -7.88 13.34 2.84
C GLU A 115 -7.42 12.15 3.67
N GLU A 116 -8.20 11.06 3.68
CA GLU A 116 -7.86 9.83 4.38
C GLU A 116 -6.55 9.23 3.86
N PHE A 117 -6.35 9.23 2.53
CA PHE A 117 -5.10 8.82 1.93
C PHE A 117 -3.91 9.67 2.42
N LEU A 118 -4.04 10.99 2.43
CA LEU A 118 -2.96 11.87 2.86
C LEU A 118 -2.65 11.70 4.35
N ARG A 119 -3.67 11.57 5.21
CA ARG A 119 -3.50 11.31 6.65
C ARG A 119 -2.75 10.02 6.91
N ASN A 120 -3.10 8.95 6.19
CA ASN A 120 -2.42 7.65 6.29
C ASN A 120 -1.00 7.69 5.73
N VAL A 121 -0.73 8.47 4.68
CA VAL A 121 0.64 8.65 4.18
C VAL A 121 1.49 9.42 5.20
N LEU A 122 0.95 10.46 5.84
CA LEU A 122 1.72 11.34 6.76
C LEU A 122 1.75 10.89 8.23
N GLY A 123 1.01 9.84 8.60
CA GLY A 123 1.04 9.25 9.95
C GLY A 123 0.45 10.18 11.02
N GLU A 124 -0.78 10.67 10.79
CA GLU A 124 -1.54 11.54 11.72
C GLU A 124 -0.89 12.91 12.06
N LYS A 125 0.18 13.32 11.38
CA LYS A 125 0.82 14.65 11.57
C LYS A 125 0.11 15.79 10.82
N ILE A 126 -1.23 15.78 10.77
CA ILE A 126 -2.05 16.86 10.18
C ILE A 126 -2.97 17.45 11.23
#